data_AF-A0A953AD67-F1
#
_entry.id   AF-A0A953AD67-F1
#
_cell.length_a   1.000
_cell.length_b   1.000
_cell.length_c   1.000
_cell.angle_alpha   90.00
_cell.angle_beta   90.00
_cell.angle_gamma   90.00
#
_symmetry.space_group_name_H-M   'P 1'
#
loop_
_entity.id
_entity.type
_entity.pdbx_description
1 polymer ?
#
loop_
_entity_poly.entity_id
_entity_poly.type
_entity_poly.pdbx_seq_one_letter_code
_entity_poly.pdbx_strand_id
1 'polypeptide(L)'
;MQIARRLYIYFIAAVSLAMLAVGLMNLLRIGLAQIAIALGWSEVILEPGEAIRRQISLWAAVSIVALPVWLLHWWLAERAALRPDADGEAERGSTVRALYLSAVLAGSFLAAFFAGTTLVQRLLGEALGVPGPTGSLAGPLDLVVVSASIWVYHAGVRRGDAAAVEMRGAAAWAPRLYRYAAAFIGALQLLFELGTLFRLIIEVLLPRETIVPSDDWWRGPLAGGVASVVVGLLAWAGHWGVSLELLRQPGWRGLSERASVLRRAYLYVMILVGVVATLVFTAVFLNEAFAWVLGVIPRPAGDALARRLLDPLARALPFAAAWAYHRWIVLAEAASMTEAPRQASVRRIYTYGVAFVGLGFGSVGLAYLLGLLLDAVLGGTRVVTAPPDWWRRQVALFVALTLVGTGAWLWHWYMAARRVSADPADERGATTRRVYLFATLAASLVAVLVSLAVTLYRILTVLLGVGSARGLVSDVSAALGVFVVAAALLAYHGIVLRDDLRERRAEAAAEKALPLLLTGPPDADLSGILDDLRERLPEGYTLRPFIERE
;
A
#
# COMPACT_ATOMS: atom_id res chain seq x y z
N MET A 1 19.17 -20.86 28.18
CA MET A 1 18.40 -22.12 28.09
C MET A 1 16.89 -21.90 27.87
N GLN A 2 16.25 -20.89 28.47
CA GLN A 2 14.80 -20.66 28.31
C GLN A 2 14.35 -20.32 26.87
N ILE A 3 15.14 -19.57 26.09
CA ILE A 3 14.78 -19.22 24.69
C ILE A 3 14.79 -20.46 23.79
N ALA A 4 15.81 -21.32 23.89
CA ALA A 4 15.90 -22.55 23.10
C ALA A 4 14.72 -23.49 23.39
N ARG A 5 14.33 -23.62 24.68
CA ARG A 5 13.13 -24.38 25.07
C ARG A 5 11.86 -23.81 24.46
N ARG A 6 11.66 -22.48 24.50
CA ARG A 6 10.52 -21.81 23.86
C ARG A 6 10.48 -22.08 22.35
N LEU A 7 11.61 -21.88 21.67
CA LEU A 7 11.71 -22.11 20.23
C LEU A 7 11.33 -23.54 19.87
N TYR A 8 11.84 -24.54 20.61
CA TYR A 8 11.46 -25.94 20.41
C TYR A 8 9.95 -26.15 20.57
N ILE A 9 9.36 -25.71 21.69
CA ILE A 9 7.94 -25.94 21.98
C ILE A 9 7.05 -25.32 20.90
N TYR A 10 7.26 -24.04 20.55
CA TYR A 10 6.44 -23.35 19.56
C TYR A 10 6.69 -23.86 18.13
N PHE A 11 7.92 -24.28 17.81
CA PHE A 11 8.22 -24.87 16.50
C PHE A 11 7.48 -26.19 16.32
N ILE A 12 7.58 -27.11 17.30
CA ILE A 12 6.90 -28.40 17.23
C ILE A 12 5.38 -28.20 17.24
N ALA A 13 4.85 -27.27 18.06
CA ALA A 13 3.43 -26.92 18.02
C ALA A 13 3.00 -26.39 16.65
N ALA A 14 3.81 -25.58 15.96
CA ALA A 14 3.46 -25.04 14.65
C ALA A 14 3.39 -26.13 13.58
N VAL A 15 4.41 -27.01 13.55
CA VAL A 15 4.49 -28.10 12.58
C VAL A 15 3.36 -29.11 12.80
N SER A 16 3.12 -29.51 14.05
CA SER A 16 2.04 -30.45 14.36
C SER A 16 0.66 -29.84 14.14
N LEU A 17 0.46 -28.54 14.40
CA LEU A 17 -0.79 -27.84 14.05
C LEU A 17 -1.03 -27.83 12.54
N ALA A 18 0.01 -27.54 11.74
CA ALA A 18 -0.10 -27.54 10.29
C ALA A 18 -0.44 -28.93 9.74
N MET A 19 0.23 -29.98 10.23
CA MET A 19 -0.09 -31.36 9.87
C MET A 19 -1.51 -31.75 10.27
N LEU A 20 -1.93 -31.38 11.50
CA LEU A 20 -3.27 -31.62 11.98
C LEU A 20 -4.32 -30.90 11.13
N ALA A 21 -4.08 -29.63 10.76
CA ALA A 21 -4.97 -28.87 9.91
C ALA A 21 -5.16 -29.56 8.54
N VAL A 22 -4.07 -29.99 7.90
CA VAL A 22 -4.13 -30.73 6.63
C VAL A 22 -4.89 -32.05 6.78
N GLY A 23 -4.63 -32.82 7.85
CA GLY A 23 -5.35 -34.07 8.12
C GLY A 23 -6.85 -33.86 8.32
N LEU A 24 -7.24 -32.90 9.17
CA LEU A 24 -8.63 -32.58 9.46
C LEU A 24 -9.36 -32.01 8.24
N MET A 25 -8.72 -31.16 7.45
CA MET A 25 -9.30 -30.61 6.22
C MET A 25 -9.66 -31.74 5.24
N ASN A 26 -8.73 -32.65 4.97
CA ASN A 26 -9.00 -33.73 4.01
C ASN A 26 -10.03 -34.73 4.55
N LEU A 27 -10.01 -35.06 5.84
CA LEU A 27 -11.06 -35.89 6.44
C LEU A 27 -12.44 -35.24 6.35
N LEU A 28 -12.52 -33.94 6.65
CA LEU A 28 -13.75 -33.17 6.56
C LEU A 28 -14.23 -33.09 5.11
N ARG A 29 -13.33 -32.86 4.15
CA ARG A 29 -13.64 -32.87 2.71
C ARG A 29 -14.27 -34.19 2.27
N ILE A 30 -13.64 -35.31 2.64
CA ILE A 30 -14.15 -36.65 2.29
C ILE A 30 -15.52 -36.84 2.92
N GLY A 31 -15.68 -36.54 4.22
CA GLY A 31 -16.96 -36.65 4.91
C GLY A 31 -18.07 -35.80 4.26
N LEU A 32 -17.78 -34.53 3.95
CA LEU A 32 -18.71 -33.63 3.28
C LEU A 32 -19.07 -34.12 1.87
N ALA A 33 -18.10 -34.64 1.11
CA ALA A 33 -18.34 -35.21 -0.21
C ALA A 33 -19.24 -36.46 -0.13
N GLN A 34 -19.02 -37.35 0.84
CA GLN A 34 -19.87 -38.52 1.05
C GLN A 34 -21.29 -38.14 1.46
N ILE A 35 -21.45 -37.14 2.33
CA ILE A 35 -22.77 -36.60 2.70
C ILE A 35 -23.48 -36.01 1.48
N ALA A 36 -22.78 -35.23 0.66
CA ALA A 36 -23.35 -34.64 -0.55
C ALA A 36 -23.83 -35.70 -1.56
N ILE A 37 -23.07 -36.79 -1.74
CA ILE A 37 -23.46 -37.94 -2.58
C ILE A 37 -24.69 -38.63 -1.97
N ALA A 38 -24.69 -38.90 -0.66
CA ALA A 38 -25.80 -39.56 0.02
C ALA A 38 -27.12 -38.76 -0.07
N LEU A 39 -27.02 -37.42 -0.12
CA LEU A 39 -28.16 -36.51 -0.28
C LEU A 39 -28.54 -36.27 -1.75
N GLY A 40 -27.82 -36.85 -2.71
CA GLY A 40 -28.08 -36.67 -4.14
C GLY A 40 -27.69 -35.29 -4.70
N TRP A 41 -26.84 -34.53 -3.99
CA TRP A 41 -26.41 -33.18 -4.38
C TRP A 41 -25.21 -33.16 -5.32
N SER A 42 -24.67 -34.33 -5.69
CA SER A 42 -23.43 -34.44 -6.46
C SER A 42 -23.46 -35.66 -7.37
N GLU A 43 -23.31 -35.46 -8.68
CA GLU A 43 -23.21 -36.49 -9.72
C GLU A 43 -21.74 -36.93 -10.00
N VAL A 44 -20.82 -36.67 -9.07
CA VAL A 44 -19.39 -37.02 -9.25
C VAL A 44 -19.23 -38.52 -9.51
N ILE A 45 -18.43 -38.86 -10.52
CA ILE A 45 -17.99 -40.23 -10.83
C ILE A 45 -17.45 -40.86 -9.54
N LEU A 46 -18.10 -41.93 -9.07
CA LEU A 46 -17.71 -42.66 -7.87
C LEU A 46 -16.21 -42.99 -7.94
N GLU A 47 -15.40 -42.33 -7.10
CA GLU A 47 -14.05 -42.83 -6.84
C GLU A 47 -14.19 -44.27 -6.33
N PRO A 48 -13.35 -45.22 -6.80
CA PRO A 48 -13.39 -46.59 -6.30
C PRO A 48 -13.36 -46.58 -4.76
N GLY A 49 -14.23 -47.36 -4.10
CA GLY A 49 -14.33 -47.32 -2.63
C GLY A 49 -13.01 -47.62 -1.91
N GLU A 50 -12.09 -48.34 -2.57
CA GLU A 50 -10.72 -48.54 -2.10
C GLU A 50 -9.88 -47.24 -2.07
N ALA A 51 -10.02 -46.36 -3.06
CA ALA A 51 -9.33 -45.07 -3.10
C ALA A 51 -9.79 -44.18 -1.93
N ILE A 52 -11.10 -44.13 -1.66
CA ILE A 52 -11.66 -43.39 -0.53
C ILE A 52 -11.13 -43.94 0.80
N ARG A 53 -11.18 -45.27 0.99
CA ARG A 53 -10.61 -45.91 2.20
C ARG A 53 -9.12 -45.60 2.36
N ARG A 54 -8.34 -45.62 1.28
CA ARG A 54 -6.91 -45.27 1.30
C ARG A 54 -6.68 -43.82 1.72
N GLN A 55 -7.47 -42.88 1.21
CA GLN A 55 -7.39 -41.47 1.60
C GLN A 55 -7.79 -41.27 3.07
N ILE A 56 -8.88 -41.89 3.53
CA ILE A 56 -9.30 -41.85 4.94
C ILE A 56 -8.20 -42.39 5.84
N SER A 57 -7.63 -43.56 5.52
CA SER A 57 -6.53 -44.15 6.30
C SER A 57 -5.32 -43.22 6.38
N LEU A 58 -4.93 -42.60 5.26
CA LEU A 58 -3.82 -41.65 5.23
C LEU A 58 -4.09 -40.43 6.13
N TRP A 59 -5.21 -39.75 5.94
CA TRP A 59 -5.50 -38.50 6.64
C TRP A 59 -5.90 -38.72 8.11
N ALA A 60 -6.49 -39.88 8.43
CA ALA A 60 -6.70 -40.33 9.79
C ALA A 60 -5.36 -40.59 10.49
N ALA A 61 -4.43 -41.30 9.86
CA ALA A 61 -3.10 -41.53 10.42
C ALA A 61 -2.36 -40.20 10.68
N VAL A 62 -2.37 -39.27 9.72
CA VAL A 62 -1.80 -37.92 9.91
C VAL A 62 -2.43 -37.20 11.09
N SER A 63 -3.75 -37.23 11.22
CA SER A 63 -4.47 -36.54 12.30
C SER A 63 -4.23 -37.18 13.67
N ILE A 64 -4.27 -38.52 13.75
CA ILE A 64 -4.06 -39.29 14.98
C ILE A 64 -2.64 -39.08 15.52
N VAL A 65 -1.63 -38.97 14.64
CA VAL A 65 -0.25 -38.70 15.04
C VAL A 65 -0.04 -37.23 15.40
N ALA A 66 -0.57 -36.30 14.60
CA ALA A 66 -0.34 -34.87 14.79
C ALA A 66 -1.08 -34.31 16.02
N LEU A 67 -2.30 -34.78 16.29
CA LEU A 67 -3.15 -34.29 17.39
C LEU A 67 -2.48 -34.37 18.78
N PRO A 68 -2.00 -35.53 19.26
CA PRO A 68 -1.38 -35.62 20.58
C PRO A 68 -0.09 -34.80 20.68
N VAL A 69 0.70 -34.74 19.58
CA VAL A 69 1.91 -33.92 19.53
C VAL A 69 1.56 -32.44 19.67
N TRP A 70 0.54 -31.97 18.94
CA TRP A 70 0.06 -30.60 19.06
C TRP A 70 -0.50 -30.31 20.45
N LEU A 71 -1.43 -31.13 20.94
CA LEU A 71 -2.06 -30.95 22.25
C LEU A 71 -1.02 -30.88 23.37
N LEU A 72 -0.01 -31.76 23.37
CA LEU A 72 1.03 -31.75 24.39
C LEU A 72 1.87 -30.47 24.35
N HIS A 73 2.40 -30.09 23.18
CA HIS A 73 3.28 -28.93 23.06
C HIS A 73 2.52 -27.62 23.28
N TRP A 74 1.29 -27.55 22.78
CA TRP A 74 0.42 -26.39 22.98
C TRP A 74 -0.04 -26.26 24.44
N TRP A 75 -0.39 -27.37 25.09
CA TRP A 75 -0.70 -27.38 26.52
C TRP A 75 0.50 -26.92 27.37
N LEU A 76 1.72 -27.37 27.04
CA LEU A 76 2.94 -26.91 27.73
C LEU A 76 3.15 -25.40 27.55
N ALA A 77 2.91 -24.87 26.35
CA ALA A 77 3.00 -23.45 26.05
C ALA A 77 1.96 -22.63 26.82
N GLU A 78 0.69 -23.05 26.80
CA GLU A 78 -0.40 -22.38 27.53
C GLU A 78 -0.21 -22.48 29.04
N ARG A 79 0.20 -23.65 29.56
CA ARG A 79 0.48 -23.82 30.98
C ARG A 79 1.59 -22.89 31.45
N ALA A 80 2.63 -22.68 30.64
CA ALA A 80 3.67 -21.70 30.94
C ALA A 80 3.12 -20.27 30.94
N ALA A 81 2.28 -19.92 29.96
CA ALA A 81 1.68 -18.60 29.83
C ALA A 81 0.63 -18.29 30.90
N LEU A 82 -0.05 -19.30 31.45
CA LEU A 82 -1.10 -19.15 32.47
C LEU A 82 -0.56 -19.11 33.90
N ARG A 83 0.76 -19.22 34.11
CA ARG A 83 1.33 -19.06 35.45
C ARG A 83 1.03 -17.65 35.98
N PRO A 84 0.64 -17.52 37.26
CA PRO A 84 0.35 -16.22 37.87
C PRO A 84 1.61 -15.45 38.30
N ASP A 85 2.79 -16.01 38.05
CA ASP A 85 4.08 -15.44 38.42
C ASP A 85 4.72 -14.62 37.28
N ALA A 86 5.87 -14.01 37.58
CA ALA A 86 6.65 -13.23 36.61
C ALA A 86 7.08 -14.05 35.38
N ASP A 87 7.25 -15.38 35.52
CA ASP A 87 7.57 -16.26 34.41
C ASP A 87 6.40 -16.37 33.41
N GLY A 88 5.16 -16.44 33.91
CA GLY A 88 3.96 -16.41 33.09
C GLY A 88 3.77 -15.08 32.35
N GLU A 89 4.04 -13.95 33.02
CA GLU A 89 4.06 -12.64 32.37
C GLU A 89 5.12 -12.57 31.27
N ALA A 90 6.33 -13.05 31.55
CA ALA A 90 7.43 -13.10 30.58
C ALA A 90 7.14 -14.02 29.40
N GLU A 91 6.32 -15.06 29.57
CA GLU A 91 5.88 -15.95 28.50
C GLU A 91 4.84 -15.26 27.60
N ARG A 92 3.80 -14.63 28.18
CA ARG A 92 2.77 -13.87 27.45
C ARG A 92 3.36 -12.70 26.67
N GLY A 93 4.37 -12.03 27.23
CA GLY A 93 5.14 -10.96 26.60
C GLY A 93 6.27 -11.42 25.67
N SER A 94 6.44 -12.73 25.45
CA SER A 94 7.61 -13.23 24.72
C SER A 94 7.53 -13.03 23.20
N THR A 95 8.69 -12.71 22.61
CA THR A 95 8.85 -12.60 21.15
C THR A 95 8.48 -13.90 20.44
N VAL A 96 8.91 -15.06 20.94
CA VAL A 96 8.70 -16.36 20.28
C VAL A 96 7.20 -16.69 20.20
N ARG A 97 6.47 -16.53 21.31
CA ARG A 97 5.01 -16.74 21.36
C ARG A 97 4.29 -15.80 20.40
N ALA A 98 4.67 -14.52 20.37
CA ALA A 98 4.04 -13.55 19.50
C ALA A 98 4.29 -13.84 18.01
N LEU A 99 5.50 -14.28 17.63
CA LEU A 99 5.81 -14.71 16.26
C LEU A 99 5.01 -15.96 15.87
N TYR A 100 4.96 -16.97 16.75
CA TYR A 100 4.13 -18.16 16.55
C TYR A 100 2.66 -17.79 16.32
N LEU A 101 2.06 -17.02 17.24
CA LEU A 101 0.65 -16.63 17.15
C LEU A 101 0.39 -15.80 15.90
N SER A 102 1.29 -14.88 15.54
CA SER A 102 1.13 -14.06 14.34
C SER A 102 1.22 -14.89 13.06
N ALA A 103 2.10 -15.89 13.01
CA ALA A 103 2.23 -16.80 11.87
C ALA A 103 1.00 -17.70 11.72
N VAL A 104 0.51 -18.29 12.83
CA VAL A 104 -0.71 -19.10 12.83
C VAL A 104 -1.92 -18.28 12.41
N LEU A 105 -2.07 -17.06 12.94
CA LEU A 105 -3.13 -16.14 12.54
C LEU A 105 -3.03 -15.75 11.07
N ALA A 106 -1.83 -15.46 10.56
CA ALA A 106 -1.64 -15.12 9.15
C ALA A 106 -2.01 -16.27 8.21
N GLY A 107 -1.47 -17.47 8.46
CA GLY A 107 -1.73 -18.64 7.62
C GLY A 107 -3.20 -19.06 7.62
N SER A 108 -3.80 -19.16 8.81
CA SER A 108 -5.21 -19.52 8.95
C SER A 108 -6.16 -18.45 8.39
N PHE A 109 -5.83 -17.15 8.54
CA PHE A 109 -6.59 -16.06 7.92
C PHE A 109 -6.55 -16.16 6.39
N LEU A 110 -5.38 -16.30 5.78
CA LEU A 110 -5.25 -16.37 4.32
C LEU A 110 -6.02 -17.56 3.76
N ALA A 111 -5.88 -18.72 4.38
CA ALA A 111 -6.64 -19.92 4.02
C ALA A 111 -8.16 -19.69 4.09
N ALA A 112 -8.66 -19.17 5.22
CA ALA A 112 -10.08 -18.86 5.40
C ALA A 112 -10.57 -17.76 4.45
N PHE A 113 -9.74 -16.76 4.14
CA PHE A 113 -10.06 -15.64 3.28
C PHE A 113 -10.29 -16.07 1.81
N PHE A 114 -9.35 -16.84 1.24
CA PHE A 114 -9.47 -17.30 -0.14
C PHE A 114 -10.52 -18.40 -0.32
N ALA A 115 -10.59 -19.37 0.61
CA ALA A 115 -11.65 -20.36 0.56
C ALA A 115 -13.02 -19.76 0.88
N GLY A 116 -13.09 -18.77 1.78
CA GLY A 116 -14.33 -18.04 2.08
C GLY A 116 -14.85 -17.30 0.86
N THR A 117 -13.97 -16.62 0.11
CA THR A 117 -14.35 -15.97 -1.16
C THR A 117 -14.91 -16.99 -2.15
N THR A 118 -14.22 -18.11 -2.33
CA THR A 118 -14.66 -19.20 -3.21
C THR A 118 -16.00 -19.81 -2.76
N LEU A 119 -16.16 -20.04 -1.45
CA LEU A 119 -17.36 -20.61 -0.87
C LEU A 119 -18.57 -19.70 -1.10
N VAL A 120 -18.45 -18.41 -0.75
CA VAL A 120 -19.53 -17.44 -0.96
C VAL A 120 -19.85 -17.28 -2.45
N GLN A 121 -18.82 -17.26 -3.31
CA GLN A 121 -19.01 -17.19 -4.77
C GLN A 121 -19.83 -18.38 -5.29
N ARG A 122 -19.52 -19.61 -4.84
CA ARG A 122 -20.25 -20.80 -5.26
C ARG A 122 -21.68 -20.80 -4.74
N LEU A 123 -21.90 -20.47 -3.48
CA LEU A 123 -23.25 -20.35 -2.91
C LEU A 123 -24.09 -19.31 -3.65
N LEU A 124 -23.52 -18.15 -3.97
CA LEU A 124 -24.20 -17.13 -4.78
C LEU A 124 -24.41 -17.59 -6.23
N GLY A 125 -23.45 -18.31 -6.81
CA GLY A 125 -23.55 -18.89 -8.15
C GLY A 125 -24.72 -19.88 -8.24
N GLU A 126 -24.82 -20.81 -7.29
CA GLU A 126 -25.93 -21.76 -7.18
C GLU A 126 -27.26 -21.03 -7.02
N ALA A 127 -27.34 -20.03 -6.12
CA ALA A 127 -28.54 -19.23 -5.92
C ALA A 127 -28.97 -18.44 -7.17
N LEU A 128 -28.01 -18.07 -8.02
CA LEU A 128 -28.25 -17.38 -9.30
C LEU A 128 -28.41 -18.36 -10.48
N GLY A 129 -28.35 -19.67 -10.27
CA GLY A 129 -28.43 -20.66 -11.34
C GLY A 129 -27.27 -20.58 -12.33
N VAL A 130 -26.09 -20.12 -11.89
CA VAL A 130 -24.85 -20.15 -12.68
C VAL A 130 -24.40 -21.60 -12.79
N PRO A 131 -24.18 -22.15 -14.01
CA PRO A 131 -23.58 -23.46 -14.17
C PRO A 131 -22.21 -23.49 -13.48
N GLY A 132 -22.13 -24.16 -12.35
CA GLY A 132 -20.89 -24.26 -11.57
C GLY A 132 -19.89 -25.19 -12.26
N PRO A 133 -18.59 -25.08 -11.94
CA PRO A 133 -17.68 -26.20 -12.15
C PRO A 133 -18.30 -27.44 -11.46
N THR A 134 -18.11 -28.62 -12.03
CA THR A 134 -18.63 -29.92 -11.51
C THR A 134 -18.07 -30.34 -10.12
N GLY A 135 -17.55 -29.39 -9.33
CA GLY A 135 -16.86 -29.62 -8.07
C GLY A 135 -17.68 -29.25 -6.83
N SER A 136 -17.70 -30.16 -5.87
CA SER A 136 -18.38 -30.04 -4.56
C SER A 136 -17.99 -28.80 -3.75
N LEU A 137 -18.95 -28.23 -3.00
CA LEU A 137 -18.75 -27.23 -1.94
C LEU A 137 -17.83 -27.73 -0.80
N ALA A 138 -17.56 -29.03 -0.74
CA ALA A 138 -16.75 -29.65 0.31
C ALA A 138 -15.33 -29.05 0.42
N GLY A 139 -14.69 -28.71 -0.71
CA GLY A 139 -13.29 -28.24 -0.75
C GLY A 139 -13.03 -26.77 -0.38
N PRO A 140 -14.00 -25.86 -0.53
CA PRO A 140 -13.94 -24.57 0.15
C PRO A 140 -14.43 -24.62 1.59
N LEU A 141 -15.45 -25.43 1.88
CA LEU A 141 -16.07 -25.50 3.21
C LEU A 141 -15.12 -26.12 4.25
N ASP A 142 -14.43 -27.20 3.91
CA ASP A 142 -13.42 -27.83 4.79
C ASP A 142 -12.33 -26.84 5.22
N LEU A 143 -11.78 -26.09 4.27
CA LEU A 143 -10.70 -25.15 4.49
C LEU A 143 -11.16 -23.97 5.32
N VAL A 144 -12.36 -23.44 5.06
CA VAL A 144 -12.96 -22.38 5.89
C VAL A 144 -13.18 -22.87 7.31
N VAL A 145 -13.83 -24.02 7.50
CA VAL A 145 -14.17 -24.52 8.85
C VAL A 145 -12.91 -24.75 9.69
N VAL A 146 -11.92 -25.47 9.14
CA VAL A 146 -10.69 -25.78 9.88
C VAL A 146 -9.87 -24.52 10.11
N SER A 147 -9.65 -23.70 9.08
CA SER A 147 -8.82 -22.50 9.21
C SER A 147 -9.46 -21.43 10.08
N ALA A 148 -10.77 -21.19 9.96
CA ALA A 148 -11.48 -20.24 10.83
C ALA A 148 -11.48 -20.70 12.28
N SER A 149 -11.61 -22.01 12.55
CA SER A 149 -11.54 -22.55 13.91
C SER A 149 -10.16 -22.32 14.54
N ILE A 150 -9.09 -22.62 13.80
CA ILE A 150 -7.71 -22.34 14.21
C ILE A 150 -7.53 -20.85 14.47
N TRP A 151 -8.02 -20.01 13.55
CA TRP A 151 -7.90 -18.56 13.64
C TRP A 151 -8.62 -18.00 14.87
N VAL A 152 -9.89 -18.35 15.08
CA VAL A 152 -10.72 -17.87 16.19
C VAL A 152 -10.09 -18.22 17.54
N TYR A 153 -9.64 -19.48 17.68
CA TYR A 153 -8.98 -19.95 18.90
C TYR A 153 -7.71 -19.14 19.21
N HIS A 154 -6.77 -19.07 18.25
CA HIS A 154 -5.50 -18.38 18.47
C HIS A 154 -5.67 -16.85 18.56
N ALA A 155 -6.70 -16.28 17.93
CA ALA A 155 -7.03 -14.87 18.07
C ALA A 155 -7.55 -14.57 19.49
N GLY A 156 -8.33 -15.48 20.06
CA GLY A 156 -8.77 -15.43 21.45
C GLY A 156 -7.59 -15.46 22.43
N VAL A 157 -6.68 -16.43 22.25
CA VAL A 157 -5.45 -16.55 23.04
C VAL A 157 -4.62 -15.27 22.96
N ARG A 158 -4.40 -14.75 21.73
CA ARG A 158 -3.63 -13.51 21.54
C ARG A 158 -4.28 -12.30 22.21
N ARG A 159 -5.61 -12.19 22.13
CA ARG A 159 -6.39 -11.15 22.81
C ARG A 159 -6.26 -11.27 24.32
N GLY A 160 -6.28 -12.49 24.87
CA GLY A 160 -6.02 -12.77 26.28
C GLY A 160 -4.61 -12.38 26.73
N ASP A 161 -3.59 -12.66 25.92
CA ASP A 161 -2.22 -12.24 26.23
C ASP A 161 -2.08 -10.71 26.26
N ALA A 162 -2.62 -10.02 25.24
CA ALA A 162 -2.66 -8.55 25.20
C ALA A 162 -3.51 -7.98 26.33
N ALA A 163 -4.53 -8.75 26.74
CA ALA A 163 -5.29 -8.73 27.99
C ALA A 163 -4.47 -8.33 29.21
N ALA A 164 -3.49 -9.19 29.47
CA ALA A 164 -2.86 -9.33 30.77
C ALA A 164 -1.53 -8.58 30.89
N VAL A 165 -0.78 -8.40 29.79
CA VAL A 165 0.60 -7.90 29.86
C VAL A 165 0.84 -6.80 28.84
N GLU A 166 1.60 -5.78 29.26
CA GLU A 166 2.08 -4.74 28.36
C GLU A 166 3.02 -5.32 27.29
N MET A 167 2.64 -5.16 26.03
CA MET A 167 3.39 -5.75 24.91
C MET A 167 4.55 -4.85 24.50
N ARG A 168 5.76 -5.40 24.45
CA ARG A 168 6.99 -4.70 24.05
C ARG A 168 7.74 -5.45 22.94
N GLY A 169 8.58 -4.73 22.21
CA GLY A 169 9.40 -5.30 21.13
C GLY A 169 8.57 -6.07 20.09
N ALA A 170 9.03 -7.28 19.75
CA ALA A 170 8.33 -8.15 18.78
C ALA A 170 6.97 -8.65 19.24
N ALA A 171 6.73 -8.75 20.55
CA ALA A 171 5.40 -9.08 21.06
C ALA A 171 4.35 -8.00 20.75
N ALA A 172 4.79 -6.75 20.59
CA ALA A 172 3.94 -5.65 20.16
C ALA A 172 3.81 -5.55 18.64
N TRP A 173 4.90 -5.63 17.89
CA TRP A 173 4.88 -5.31 16.46
C TRP A 173 4.41 -6.48 15.57
N ALA A 174 4.72 -7.74 15.87
CA ALA A 174 4.38 -8.86 14.99
C ALA A 174 2.86 -9.07 14.83
N PRO A 175 2.04 -9.04 15.89
CA PRO A 175 0.59 -9.17 15.78
C PRO A 175 -0.06 -7.96 15.10
N ARG A 176 0.53 -6.77 15.26
CA ARG A 176 0.09 -5.57 14.54
C ARG A 176 0.39 -5.66 13.05
N LEU A 177 1.58 -6.16 12.69
CA LEU A 177 1.95 -6.37 11.29
C LEU A 177 0.96 -7.31 10.62
N TYR A 178 0.66 -8.45 11.26
CA TYR A 178 -0.40 -9.36 10.80
C TYR A 178 -1.74 -8.62 10.60
N ARG A 179 -2.22 -7.89 11.62
CA ARG A 179 -3.51 -7.19 11.55
C ARG A 179 -3.59 -6.20 10.39
N TYR A 180 -2.56 -5.37 10.21
CA TYR A 180 -2.54 -4.40 9.11
C TYR A 180 -2.32 -5.04 7.75
N ALA A 181 -1.58 -6.14 7.65
CA ALA A 181 -1.48 -6.92 6.43
C ALA A 181 -2.84 -7.54 6.04
N ALA A 182 -3.56 -8.13 7.00
CA ALA A 182 -4.90 -8.67 6.78
C ALA A 182 -5.90 -7.58 6.38
N ALA A 183 -5.87 -6.43 7.05
CA ALA A 183 -6.68 -5.26 6.67
C ALA A 183 -6.34 -4.77 5.25
N PHE A 184 -5.06 -4.75 4.89
CA PHE A 184 -4.58 -4.32 3.57
C PHE A 184 -5.05 -5.26 2.46
N ILE A 185 -4.90 -6.57 2.66
CA ILE A 185 -5.36 -7.61 1.71
C ILE A 185 -6.87 -7.52 1.50
N GLY A 186 -7.65 -7.44 2.59
CA GLY A 186 -9.11 -7.26 2.51
C GLY A 186 -9.51 -5.97 1.77
N ALA A 187 -8.82 -4.86 2.04
CA ALA A 187 -9.05 -3.59 1.35
C ALA A 187 -8.74 -3.68 -0.15
N LEU A 188 -7.61 -4.28 -0.55
CA LEU A 188 -7.27 -4.41 -1.96
C LEU A 188 -8.33 -5.21 -2.72
N GLN A 189 -8.71 -6.39 -2.21
CA GLN A 189 -9.76 -7.19 -2.82
C GLN A 189 -11.07 -6.40 -2.92
N LEU A 190 -11.49 -5.74 -1.84
CA LEU A 190 -12.69 -4.90 -1.83
C LEU A 190 -12.65 -3.82 -2.92
N LEU A 191 -11.55 -3.08 -3.03
CA LEU A 191 -11.45 -1.94 -3.95
C LEU A 191 -11.41 -2.35 -5.42
N PHE A 192 -10.64 -3.39 -5.74
CA PHE A 192 -10.59 -3.92 -7.11
C PHE A 192 -11.95 -4.49 -7.53
N GLU A 193 -12.61 -5.24 -6.64
CA GLU A 193 -13.86 -5.92 -6.98
C GLU A 193 -15.08 -5.01 -6.98
N LEU A 194 -15.08 -3.93 -6.19
CA LEU A 194 -16.03 -2.84 -6.39
C LEU A 194 -15.88 -2.21 -7.78
N GLY A 195 -14.64 -2.01 -8.26
CA GLY A 195 -14.39 -1.53 -9.61
C GLY A 195 -14.90 -2.49 -10.69
N THR A 196 -14.69 -3.80 -10.49
CA THR A 196 -15.21 -4.86 -11.38
C THR A 196 -16.74 -4.87 -11.39
N LEU A 197 -17.40 -4.74 -10.24
CA LEU A 197 -18.87 -4.68 -10.15
C LEU A 197 -19.44 -3.41 -10.80
N PHE A 198 -18.81 -2.25 -10.62
CA PHE A 198 -19.25 -1.03 -11.30
C PHE A 198 -19.10 -1.13 -12.82
N ARG A 199 -18.03 -1.77 -13.30
CA ARG A 199 -17.89 -2.12 -14.72
C ARG A 199 -19.00 -3.07 -15.18
N LEU A 200 -19.32 -4.09 -14.39
CA LEU A 200 -20.41 -5.03 -14.72
C LEU A 200 -21.75 -4.30 -14.88
N ILE A 201 -22.05 -3.35 -13.98
CA ILE A 201 -23.24 -2.50 -14.08
C ILE A 201 -23.24 -1.73 -15.42
N ILE A 202 -22.12 -1.13 -15.80
CA ILE A 202 -21.99 -0.42 -17.09
C ILE A 202 -22.21 -1.37 -18.28
N GLU A 203 -21.64 -2.58 -18.24
CA GLU A 203 -21.77 -3.56 -19.34
C GLU A 203 -23.19 -4.13 -19.46
N VAL A 204 -23.95 -4.22 -18.36
CA VAL A 204 -25.36 -4.62 -18.37
C VAL A 204 -26.25 -3.48 -18.88
N LEU A 205 -26.03 -2.25 -18.42
CA LEU A 205 -26.84 -1.08 -18.81
C LEU A 205 -26.57 -0.64 -20.25
N LEU A 206 -25.34 -0.81 -20.72
CA LEU A 206 -24.91 -0.48 -22.07
C LEU A 206 -24.41 -1.77 -22.72
N PRO A 207 -25.25 -2.65 -23.26
CA PRO A 207 -24.82 -3.93 -23.83
C PRO A 207 -24.03 -3.77 -25.13
N ARG A 208 -23.08 -4.67 -25.39
CA ARG A 208 -22.29 -4.67 -26.64
C ARG A 208 -23.15 -5.20 -27.79
N GLU A 209 -23.30 -4.42 -28.87
CA GLU A 209 -24.11 -4.80 -30.03
C GLU A 209 -23.62 -6.06 -30.76
N THR A 210 -22.35 -6.44 -30.60
CA THR A 210 -21.70 -7.51 -31.38
C THR A 210 -21.66 -8.88 -30.72
N ILE A 211 -22.09 -8.99 -29.46
CA ILE A 211 -22.17 -10.27 -28.75
C ILE A 211 -23.64 -10.39 -28.36
N VAL A 212 -24.33 -11.44 -28.81
CA VAL A 212 -25.59 -11.88 -28.17
C VAL A 212 -25.13 -12.72 -26.99
N PRO A 213 -24.98 -12.15 -25.78
CA PRO A 213 -24.61 -12.96 -24.64
C PRO A 213 -25.81 -13.87 -24.35
N SER A 214 -25.61 -15.02 -23.71
CA SER A 214 -26.76 -15.64 -23.05
C SER A 214 -27.38 -14.63 -22.09
N ASP A 215 -28.70 -14.65 -21.90
CA ASP A 215 -29.42 -13.68 -21.03
C ASP A 215 -28.83 -13.60 -19.59
N ASP A 216 -28.03 -14.59 -19.20
CA ASP A 216 -27.50 -14.82 -17.87
C ASP A 216 -25.98 -14.66 -17.73
N TRP A 217 -25.29 -14.15 -18.75
CA TRP A 217 -23.82 -13.99 -18.75
C TRP A 217 -23.26 -13.23 -17.54
N TRP A 218 -24.04 -12.28 -16.99
CA TRP A 218 -23.68 -11.41 -15.88
C TRP A 218 -23.75 -12.10 -14.51
N ARG A 219 -24.47 -13.22 -14.41
CA ARG A 219 -24.74 -13.90 -13.13
C ARG A 219 -23.45 -14.42 -12.47
N GLY A 220 -22.55 -15.00 -13.27
CA GLY A 220 -21.25 -15.49 -12.80
C GLY A 220 -20.33 -14.37 -12.30
N PRO A 221 -20.05 -13.32 -13.10
CA PRO A 221 -19.32 -12.14 -12.66
C PRO A 221 -19.94 -11.45 -11.44
N LEU A 222 -21.28 -11.38 -11.37
CA LEU A 222 -21.97 -10.81 -10.20
C LEU A 222 -21.70 -11.65 -8.94
N ALA A 223 -21.88 -12.97 -9.01
CA ALA A 223 -21.62 -13.87 -7.89
C ALA A 223 -20.17 -13.74 -7.38
N GLY A 224 -19.19 -13.75 -8.30
CA GLY A 224 -17.77 -13.59 -7.97
C GLY A 224 -17.43 -12.22 -7.37
N GLY A 225 -17.94 -11.15 -7.98
CA GLY A 225 -17.71 -9.79 -7.50
C GLY A 225 -18.35 -9.54 -6.13
N VAL A 226 -19.61 -9.95 -5.93
CA VAL A 226 -20.31 -9.80 -4.64
C VAL A 226 -19.63 -10.62 -3.55
N ALA A 227 -19.26 -11.87 -3.83
CA ALA A 227 -18.53 -12.69 -2.87
C ALA A 227 -17.21 -12.04 -2.45
N SER A 228 -16.45 -11.55 -3.42
CA SER A 228 -15.15 -10.93 -3.16
C SER A 228 -15.28 -9.61 -2.40
N VAL A 229 -16.29 -8.79 -2.71
CA VAL A 229 -16.61 -7.56 -1.97
C VAL A 229 -17.03 -7.87 -0.54
N VAL A 230 -17.91 -8.85 -0.32
CA VAL A 230 -18.37 -9.22 1.03
C VAL A 230 -17.20 -9.73 1.88
N VAL A 231 -16.41 -10.67 1.36
CA VAL A 231 -15.27 -11.24 2.12
C VAL A 231 -14.16 -10.20 2.31
N GLY A 232 -13.87 -9.38 1.29
CA GLY A 232 -12.93 -8.26 1.39
C GLY A 232 -13.35 -7.22 2.42
N LEU A 233 -14.63 -6.84 2.43
CA LEU A 233 -15.21 -5.92 3.41
C LEU A 233 -15.14 -6.47 4.83
N LEU A 234 -15.51 -7.74 5.03
CA LEU A 234 -15.43 -8.39 6.35
C LEU A 234 -13.98 -8.44 6.86
N ALA A 235 -13.04 -8.80 5.99
CA ALA A 235 -11.62 -8.83 6.35
C ALA A 235 -11.09 -7.44 6.68
N TRP A 236 -11.38 -6.43 5.86
CA TRP A 236 -10.95 -5.06 6.11
C TRP A 236 -11.61 -4.49 7.37
N ALA A 237 -12.94 -4.51 7.46
CA ALA A 237 -13.69 -3.94 8.57
C ALA A 237 -13.35 -4.63 9.90
N GLY A 238 -13.19 -5.96 9.91
CA GLY A 238 -12.80 -6.71 11.10
C GLY A 238 -11.41 -6.34 11.62
N HIS A 239 -10.41 -6.23 10.75
CA HIS A 239 -9.03 -5.95 11.18
C HIS A 239 -8.77 -4.45 11.40
N TRP A 240 -9.31 -3.60 10.54
CA TRP A 240 -9.22 -2.16 10.67
C TRP A 240 -10.06 -1.64 11.84
N GLY A 241 -11.27 -2.18 12.03
CA GLY A 241 -12.18 -1.84 13.11
C GLY A 241 -11.56 -2.07 14.49
N VAL A 242 -10.82 -3.18 14.68
CA VAL A 242 -10.06 -3.42 15.93
C VAL A 242 -9.07 -2.31 16.22
N SER A 243 -8.40 -1.75 15.20
CA SER A 243 -7.47 -0.64 15.41
C SER A 243 -8.21 0.63 15.83
N LEU A 244 -9.37 0.91 15.22
CA LEU A 244 -10.23 2.03 15.62
C LEU A 244 -10.79 1.87 17.04
N GLU A 245 -11.13 0.64 17.44
CA GLU A 245 -11.56 0.33 18.79
C GLU A 245 -10.43 0.55 19.80
N LEU A 246 -9.22 0.05 19.52
CA LEU A 246 -8.05 0.22 20.38
C LEU A 246 -7.71 1.70 20.61
N LEU A 247 -7.92 2.57 19.60
CA LEU A 247 -7.72 4.01 19.75
C LEU A 247 -8.64 4.65 20.80
N ARG A 248 -9.84 4.10 20.98
CA ARG A 248 -10.83 4.57 21.97
C ARG A 248 -10.53 4.05 23.38
N GLN A 249 -9.74 2.98 23.52
CA GLN A 249 -9.44 2.41 24.82
C GLN A 249 -8.50 3.32 25.63
N PRO A 250 -8.81 3.56 26.92
CA PRO A 250 -7.89 4.24 27.82
C PRO A 250 -6.68 3.35 28.16
N GLY A 251 -5.62 3.96 28.68
CA GLY A 251 -4.42 3.26 29.15
C GLY A 251 -3.42 2.89 28.05
N TRP A 252 -2.52 1.95 28.37
CA TRP A 252 -1.33 1.67 27.56
C TRP A 252 -1.65 1.14 26.16
N ARG A 253 -2.77 0.42 25.95
CA ARG A 253 -3.13 -0.12 24.63
C ARG A 253 -3.44 0.97 23.63
N GLY A 254 -4.29 1.91 24.00
CA GLY A 254 -4.63 3.05 23.16
C GLY A 254 -3.42 3.95 22.91
N LEU A 255 -2.59 4.18 23.94
CA LEU A 255 -1.33 4.93 23.79
C LEU A 255 -0.36 4.23 22.82
N SER A 256 -0.19 2.92 22.96
CA SER A 256 0.67 2.11 22.10
C SER A 256 0.16 2.05 20.66
N GLU A 257 -1.15 2.04 20.44
CA GLU A 257 -1.75 2.09 19.10
C GLU A 257 -1.58 3.48 18.44
N ARG A 258 -1.79 4.57 19.18
CA ARG A 258 -1.56 5.96 18.70
C ARG A 258 -0.09 6.22 18.32
N ALA A 259 0.83 5.63 19.07
CA ALA A 259 2.27 5.73 18.81
C ALA A 259 2.77 4.75 17.72
N SER A 260 1.92 3.83 17.25
CA SER A 260 2.33 2.74 16.35
C SER A 260 2.80 3.22 14.99
N VAL A 261 4.06 2.94 14.66
CA VAL A 261 4.62 3.18 13.31
C VAL A 261 3.92 2.32 12.26
N LEU A 262 3.55 1.07 12.60
CA LEU A 262 2.85 0.17 11.68
C LEU A 262 1.45 0.70 11.30
N ARG A 263 0.75 1.35 12.24
CA ARG A 263 -0.53 2.02 11.96
C ARG A 263 -0.35 3.12 10.91
N ARG A 264 0.65 3.98 11.15
CA ARG A 264 0.98 5.08 10.24
C ARG A 264 1.40 4.54 8.87
N ALA A 265 2.23 3.49 8.85
CA ALA A 265 2.63 2.83 7.62
C ALA A 265 1.43 2.31 6.83
N TYR A 266 0.49 1.60 7.48
CA TYR A 266 -0.76 1.16 6.85
C TYR A 266 -1.56 2.33 6.25
N LEU A 267 -1.78 3.40 7.01
CA LEU A 267 -2.51 4.57 6.54
C LEU A 267 -1.86 5.22 5.31
N TYR A 268 -0.54 5.43 5.34
CA TYR A 268 0.17 6.03 4.21
C TYR A 268 0.26 5.09 3.00
N VAL A 269 0.40 3.78 3.19
CA VAL A 269 0.35 2.79 2.10
C VAL A 269 -1.04 2.80 1.45
N MET A 270 -2.12 2.82 2.24
CA MET A 270 -3.48 2.92 1.69
C MET A 270 -3.73 4.22 0.94
N ILE A 271 -3.22 5.35 1.44
CA ILE A 271 -3.25 6.64 0.71
C ILE A 271 -2.48 6.51 -0.60
N LEU A 272 -1.27 5.94 -0.58
CA LEU A 272 -0.43 5.82 -1.77
C LEU A 272 -1.09 4.93 -2.83
N VAL A 273 -1.61 3.77 -2.43
CA VAL A 273 -2.37 2.87 -3.32
C VAL A 273 -3.58 3.58 -3.90
N GLY A 274 -4.37 4.27 -3.06
CA GLY A 274 -5.53 5.03 -3.51
C GLY A 274 -5.17 6.10 -4.52
N VAL A 275 -4.14 6.91 -4.24
CA VAL A 275 -3.62 7.96 -5.15
C VAL A 275 -3.15 7.35 -6.46
N VAL A 276 -2.28 6.33 -6.42
CA VAL A 276 -1.74 5.70 -7.63
C VAL A 276 -2.87 5.14 -8.48
N ALA A 277 -3.79 4.36 -7.90
CA ALA A 277 -4.89 3.77 -8.64
C ALA A 277 -5.84 4.83 -9.22
N THR A 278 -6.18 5.88 -8.44
CA THR A 278 -7.01 6.99 -8.94
C THR A 278 -6.32 7.71 -10.12
N LEU A 279 -5.01 7.99 -10.04
CA LEU A 279 -4.28 8.61 -11.15
C LEU A 279 -4.18 7.68 -12.36
N VAL A 280 -3.94 6.37 -12.17
CA VAL A 280 -3.93 5.38 -13.27
C VAL A 280 -5.27 5.37 -13.99
N PHE A 281 -6.37 5.18 -13.27
CA PHE A 281 -7.68 5.09 -13.90
C PHE A 281 -8.12 6.43 -14.53
N THR A 282 -7.76 7.56 -13.93
CA THR A 282 -7.99 8.88 -14.54
C THR A 282 -7.17 9.06 -15.83
N ALA A 283 -5.91 8.58 -15.85
CA ALA A 283 -5.09 8.60 -17.06
C ALA A 283 -5.63 7.65 -18.13
N VAL A 284 -6.17 6.48 -17.77
CA VAL A 284 -6.84 5.58 -18.71
C VAL A 284 -8.09 6.25 -19.30
N PHE A 285 -8.90 6.91 -18.48
CA PHE A 285 -10.05 7.68 -18.95
C PHE A 285 -9.65 8.76 -19.97
N LEU A 286 -8.65 9.57 -19.64
CA LEU A 286 -8.17 10.62 -20.54
C LEU A 286 -7.52 10.02 -21.80
N ASN A 287 -6.82 8.90 -21.69
CA ASN A 287 -6.26 8.19 -22.84
C ASN A 287 -7.38 7.75 -23.80
N GLU A 288 -8.46 7.16 -23.31
CA GLU A 288 -9.61 6.80 -24.16
C GLU A 288 -10.26 8.04 -24.80
N ALA A 289 -10.41 9.13 -24.05
CA ALA A 289 -10.93 10.39 -24.57
C ALA A 289 -10.03 10.98 -25.68
N PHE A 290 -8.72 11.04 -25.46
CA PHE A 290 -7.77 11.53 -26.47
C PHE A 290 -7.67 10.59 -27.68
N ALA A 291 -7.71 9.27 -27.46
CA ALA A 291 -7.71 8.30 -28.55
C ALA A 291 -8.95 8.47 -29.44
N TRP A 292 -10.11 8.77 -28.85
CA TRP A 292 -11.30 9.11 -29.61
C TRP A 292 -11.14 10.43 -30.40
N VAL A 293 -10.68 11.51 -29.73
CA VAL A 293 -10.47 12.82 -30.38
C VAL A 293 -9.45 12.75 -31.52
N LEU A 294 -8.39 11.96 -31.36
CA LEU A 294 -7.36 11.75 -32.39
C LEU A 294 -7.81 10.78 -33.50
N GLY A 295 -9.01 10.20 -33.41
CA GLY A 295 -9.53 9.27 -34.40
C GLY A 295 -8.84 7.90 -34.42
N VAL A 296 -8.16 7.52 -33.33
CA VAL A 296 -7.63 6.16 -33.11
C VAL A 296 -8.77 5.17 -32.96
N ILE A 297 -9.83 5.62 -32.28
CA ILE A 297 -11.05 4.85 -32.10
C ILE A 297 -11.97 5.26 -33.25
N PRO A 298 -12.35 4.33 -34.15
CA PRO A 298 -13.35 4.61 -35.18
C PRO A 298 -14.63 5.14 -34.52
N ARG A 299 -15.42 5.98 -35.21
CA ARG A 299 -16.70 6.50 -34.69
C ARG A 299 -17.48 5.37 -34.01
N PRO A 300 -17.58 5.38 -32.66
CA PRO A 300 -18.15 4.24 -31.97
C PRO A 300 -19.63 4.12 -32.33
N ALA A 301 -20.09 2.92 -32.70
CA ALA A 301 -21.52 2.66 -32.85
C ALA A 301 -22.19 2.65 -31.47
N GLY A 302 -23.39 3.24 -31.38
CA GLY A 302 -24.22 3.27 -30.17
C GLY A 302 -23.47 3.72 -28.92
N ASP A 303 -23.67 2.99 -27.82
CA ASP A 303 -23.14 3.33 -26.48
C ASP A 303 -21.68 2.93 -26.24
N ALA A 304 -20.97 2.49 -27.29
CA ALA A 304 -19.61 1.97 -27.16
C ALA A 304 -18.61 3.03 -26.65
N LEU A 305 -18.80 4.29 -27.01
CA LEU A 305 -17.97 5.39 -26.48
C LEU A 305 -18.22 5.61 -24.99
N ALA A 306 -19.49 5.68 -24.60
CA ALA A 306 -19.89 5.90 -23.21
C ALA A 306 -19.33 4.80 -22.31
N ARG A 307 -19.46 3.53 -22.70
CA ARG A 307 -18.84 2.40 -21.97
C ARG A 307 -17.34 2.58 -21.75
N ARG A 308 -16.59 2.87 -22.82
CA ARG A 308 -15.12 2.98 -22.77
C ARG A 308 -14.66 4.12 -21.86
N LEU A 309 -15.41 5.22 -21.83
CA LEU A 309 -15.13 6.36 -20.97
C LEU A 309 -15.58 6.13 -19.51
N LEU A 310 -16.73 5.48 -19.30
CA LEU A 310 -17.26 5.25 -17.96
C LEU A 310 -16.52 4.15 -17.20
N ASP A 311 -16.01 3.11 -17.87
CA ASP A 311 -15.29 1.99 -17.22
C ASP A 311 -14.10 2.46 -16.35
N PRO A 312 -13.12 3.22 -16.86
CA PRO A 312 -12.02 3.70 -16.01
C PRO A 312 -12.50 4.63 -14.89
N LEU A 313 -13.50 5.50 -15.14
CA LEU A 313 -14.06 6.36 -14.08
C LEU A 313 -14.71 5.54 -12.97
N ALA A 314 -15.52 4.55 -13.32
CA ALA A 314 -16.12 3.62 -12.38
C ALA A 314 -15.07 2.92 -11.53
N ARG A 315 -13.98 2.42 -12.13
CA ARG A 315 -12.88 1.80 -11.40
C ARG A 315 -12.09 2.79 -10.53
N ALA A 316 -12.05 4.08 -10.89
CA ALA A 316 -11.40 5.10 -10.07
C ALA A 316 -12.16 5.39 -8.76
N LEU A 317 -13.49 5.25 -8.76
CA LEU A 317 -14.35 5.65 -7.64
C LEU A 317 -14.01 4.97 -6.31
N PRO A 318 -13.89 3.63 -6.20
CA PRO A 318 -13.54 2.98 -4.94
C PRO A 318 -12.18 3.45 -4.40
N PHE A 319 -11.18 3.60 -5.27
CA PHE A 319 -9.85 4.04 -4.88
C PHE A 319 -9.82 5.51 -4.46
N ALA A 320 -10.59 6.37 -5.13
CA ALA A 320 -10.75 7.77 -4.74
C ALA A 320 -11.44 7.90 -3.38
N ALA A 321 -12.49 7.09 -3.13
CA ALA A 321 -13.16 7.03 -1.84
C ALA A 321 -12.24 6.51 -0.74
N ALA A 322 -11.46 5.46 -0.99
CA ALA A 322 -10.47 4.93 -0.06
C ALA A 322 -9.37 5.96 0.25
N TRP A 323 -8.88 6.67 -0.77
CA TRP A 323 -7.93 7.76 -0.59
C TRP A 323 -8.52 8.86 0.29
N ALA A 324 -9.74 9.32 0.00
CA ALA A 324 -10.42 10.34 0.79
C ALA A 324 -10.63 9.91 2.25
N TYR A 325 -11.07 8.66 2.48
CA TYR A 325 -11.28 8.09 3.80
C TYR A 325 -9.98 8.05 4.62
N HIS A 326 -8.91 7.45 4.10
CA HIS A 326 -7.64 7.34 4.83
C HIS A 326 -6.97 8.70 5.03
N ARG A 327 -7.08 9.61 4.05
CA ARG A 327 -6.65 11.01 4.18
C ARG A 327 -7.39 11.71 5.31
N TRP A 328 -8.72 11.57 5.36
CA TRP A 328 -9.54 12.16 6.42
C TRP A 328 -9.09 11.66 7.79
N ILE A 329 -8.85 10.36 7.97
CA ILE A 329 -8.35 9.80 9.23
C ILE A 329 -6.99 10.38 9.61
N VAL A 330 -6.04 10.42 8.68
CA VAL A 330 -4.71 10.98 8.94
C VAL A 330 -4.78 12.46 9.36
N LEU A 331 -5.66 13.24 8.73
CA LEU A 331 -5.84 14.66 9.06
C LEU A 331 -6.59 14.85 10.38
N ALA A 332 -7.60 14.03 10.68
CA ALA A 332 -8.32 14.05 11.95
C ALA A 332 -7.39 13.67 13.12
N GLU A 333 -6.57 12.62 12.94
CA GLU A 333 -5.56 12.24 13.94
C GLU A 333 -4.54 13.37 14.14
N ALA A 334 -4.06 14.00 13.07
CA ALA A 334 -3.15 15.15 13.17
C ALA A 334 -3.80 16.32 13.92
N ALA A 335 -5.06 16.65 13.66
CA ALA A 335 -5.76 17.73 14.34
C ALA A 335 -5.88 17.51 15.85
N SER A 336 -5.95 16.25 16.31
CA SER A 336 -5.99 15.92 17.73
C SER A 336 -4.63 15.96 18.45
N MET A 337 -3.51 16.09 17.73
CA MET A 337 -2.19 16.15 18.35
C MET A 337 -1.96 17.53 18.95
N THR A 338 -1.46 17.63 20.17
CA THR A 338 -1.13 18.92 20.79
C THR A 338 0.20 19.50 20.28
N GLU A 339 1.10 18.64 19.80
CA GLU A 339 2.43 19.04 19.34
C GLU A 339 2.41 19.51 17.88
N ALA A 340 2.54 20.83 17.68
CA ALA A 340 2.59 21.45 16.35
C ALA A 340 3.61 20.80 15.38
N PRO A 341 4.84 20.42 15.80
CA PRO A 341 5.81 19.77 14.91
C PRO A 341 5.36 18.41 14.38
N ARG A 342 4.65 17.61 15.20
CA ARG A 342 4.11 16.30 14.79
C ARG A 342 2.98 16.47 13.78
N GLN A 343 2.10 17.46 13.98
CA GLN A 343 1.05 17.77 13.02
C GLN A 343 1.63 18.18 11.65
N ALA A 344 2.64 19.06 11.66
CA ALA A 344 3.30 19.51 10.44
C ALA A 344 3.95 18.33 9.70
N SER A 345 4.61 17.44 10.42
CA SER A 345 5.24 16.22 9.87
C SER A 345 4.24 15.35 9.11
N VAL A 346 3.04 15.13 9.68
CA VAL A 346 1.98 14.35 9.02
C VAL A 346 1.53 15.00 7.70
N ARG A 347 1.26 16.31 7.72
CA ARG A 347 0.87 17.05 6.50
C ARG A 347 1.98 17.04 5.44
N ARG A 348 3.25 17.13 5.85
CA ARG A 348 4.42 17.05 4.97
C ARG A 348 4.53 15.70 4.28
N ILE A 349 4.44 14.59 5.02
CA ILE A 349 4.55 13.23 4.45
C ILE A 349 3.47 13.01 3.39
N TYR A 350 2.23 13.36 3.71
CA TYR A 350 1.13 13.29 2.74
C TYR A 350 1.43 14.11 1.48
N THR A 351 1.80 15.38 1.62
CA THR A 351 1.96 16.27 0.46
C THR A 351 3.12 15.85 -0.42
N TYR A 352 4.29 15.59 0.17
CA TYR A 352 5.47 15.20 -0.59
C TYR A 352 5.32 13.80 -1.20
N GLY A 353 4.59 12.88 -0.52
CA GLY A 353 4.27 11.57 -1.08
C GLY A 353 3.41 11.67 -2.34
N VAL A 354 2.31 12.44 -2.31
CA VAL A 354 1.45 12.63 -3.50
C VAL A 354 2.18 13.42 -4.59
N ALA A 355 2.95 14.44 -4.23
CA ALA A 355 3.78 15.18 -5.19
C ALA A 355 4.79 14.26 -5.90
N PHE A 356 5.40 13.31 -5.18
CA PHE A 356 6.37 12.36 -5.76
C PHE A 356 5.70 11.43 -6.78
N VAL A 357 4.53 10.88 -6.45
CA VAL A 357 3.76 10.05 -7.39
C VAL A 357 3.34 10.84 -8.62
N GLY A 358 2.78 12.04 -8.42
CA GLY A 358 2.39 12.92 -9.52
C GLY A 358 3.58 13.24 -10.44
N LEU A 359 4.74 13.55 -9.85
CA LEU A 359 5.96 13.82 -10.61
C LEU A 359 6.40 12.61 -11.44
N GLY A 360 6.30 11.40 -10.88
CA GLY A 360 6.58 10.16 -11.61
C GLY A 360 5.70 10.00 -12.85
N PHE A 361 4.38 10.15 -12.71
CA PHE A 361 3.44 10.04 -13.84
C PHE A 361 3.68 11.14 -14.88
N GLY A 362 3.82 12.39 -14.42
CA GLY A 362 3.97 13.57 -15.28
C GLY A 362 5.27 13.53 -16.07
N SER A 363 6.37 13.15 -15.42
CA SER A 363 7.69 13.04 -16.06
C SER A 363 7.77 11.91 -17.07
N VAL A 364 7.17 10.74 -16.79
CA VAL A 364 7.08 9.64 -17.78
C VAL A 364 6.28 10.09 -19.00
N GLY A 365 5.10 10.66 -18.81
CA GLY A 365 4.29 11.19 -19.92
C GLY A 365 5.06 12.21 -20.75
N LEU A 366 5.66 13.22 -20.11
CA LEU A 366 6.37 14.29 -20.80
C LEU A 366 7.61 13.78 -21.54
N ALA A 367 8.36 12.85 -20.94
CA ALA A 367 9.56 12.27 -21.53
C ALA A 367 9.25 11.52 -22.84
N TYR A 368 8.21 10.70 -22.84
CA TYR A 368 7.84 9.95 -24.04
C TYR A 368 7.15 10.83 -25.09
N LEU A 369 6.39 11.87 -24.71
CA LEU A 369 5.91 12.88 -25.67
C LEU A 369 7.07 13.60 -26.35
N LEU A 370 8.07 14.02 -25.57
CA LEU A 370 9.26 14.65 -26.11
C LEU A 370 10.05 13.68 -27.01
N GLY A 371 10.11 12.40 -26.63
CA GLY A 371 10.71 11.36 -27.48
C GLY A 371 9.99 11.18 -28.81
N LEU A 372 8.66 11.22 -28.84
CA LEU A 372 7.89 11.19 -30.10
C LEU A 372 8.13 12.45 -30.94
N LEU A 373 8.20 13.61 -30.29
CA LEU A 373 8.49 14.88 -30.97
C LEU A 373 9.90 14.87 -31.58
N LEU A 374 10.89 14.39 -30.84
CA LEU A 374 12.27 14.25 -31.33
C LEU A 374 12.36 13.26 -32.48
N ASP A 375 11.66 12.13 -32.42
CA ASP A 375 11.59 11.17 -33.53
C ASP A 375 11.04 11.85 -34.78
N ALA A 376 9.94 12.60 -34.67
CA ALA A 376 9.34 13.29 -35.80
C ALA A 376 10.22 14.41 -36.37
N VAL A 377 10.78 15.27 -35.52
CA VAL A 377 11.55 16.47 -35.94
C VAL A 377 12.93 16.11 -36.49
N LEU A 378 13.56 15.05 -35.95
CA LEU A 378 14.88 14.60 -36.39
C LEU A 378 14.82 13.65 -37.60
N GLY A 379 13.65 13.48 -38.22
CA GLY A 379 13.47 12.61 -39.39
C GLY A 379 13.54 11.12 -39.08
N GLY A 380 13.15 10.72 -37.88
CA GLY A 380 13.02 9.33 -37.47
C GLY A 380 11.97 8.59 -38.29
N THR A 381 12.17 7.28 -38.47
CA THR A 381 11.32 6.46 -39.32
C THR A 381 10.16 5.83 -38.57
N ARG A 382 10.16 5.82 -37.22
CA ARG A 382 9.19 5.06 -36.41
C ARG A 382 7.75 5.49 -36.65
N VAL A 383 7.49 6.80 -36.77
CA VAL A 383 6.15 7.32 -37.13
C VAL A 383 5.67 6.80 -38.50
N VAL A 384 6.57 6.59 -39.45
CA VAL A 384 6.26 6.16 -40.83
C VAL A 384 6.19 4.64 -40.95
N THR A 385 7.06 3.91 -40.25
CA THR A 385 7.15 2.43 -40.32
C THR A 385 6.17 1.71 -39.41
N ALA A 386 5.65 2.39 -38.38
CA ALA A 386 4.68 1.81 -37.47
C ALA A 386 3.27 1.80 -38.10
N PRO A 387 2.33 1.00 -37.55
CA PRO A 387 0.94 1.02 -37.99
C PRO A 387 0.34 2.45 -37.97
N PRO A 388 -0.59 2.80 -38.88
CA PRO A 388 -1.06 4.18 -39.08
C PRO A 388 -1.52 4.93 -37.81
N ASP A 389 -2.12 4.23 -36.84
CA ASP A 389 -2.63 4.81 -35.60
C ASP A 389 -1.66 4.73 -34.41
N TRP A 390 -0.48 4.15 -34.61
CA TRP A 390 0.47 3.89 -33.52
C TRP A 390 0.86 5.19 -32.81
N TRP A 391 1.29 6.21 -33.56
CA TRP A 391 1.74 7.47 -32.97
C TRP A 391 0.60 8.18 -32.24
N ARG A 392 -0.61 8.14 -32.78
CA ARG A 392 -1.81 8.74 -32.15
C ARG A 392 -2.15 8.05 -30.83
N ARG A 393 -2.03 6.72 -30.75
CA ARG A 393 -2.17 5.95 -29.50
C ARG A 393 -1.13 6.35 -28.46
N GLN A 394 0.13 6.50 -28.87
CA GLN A 394 1.19 6.94 -27.96
C GLN A 394 0.94 8.37 -27.46
N VAL A 395 0.56 9.29 -28.35
CA VAL A 395 0.21 10.67 -27.96
C VAL A 395 -0.96 10.69 -26.98
N ALA A 396 -2.04 9.95 -27.24
CA ALA A 396 -3.19 9.87 -26.33
C ALA A 396 -2.77 9.44 -24.92
N LEU A 397 -1.97 8.38 -24.82
CA LEU A 397 -1.50 7.84 -23.54
C LEU A 397 -0.59 8.84 -22.81
N PHE A 398 0.43 9.35 -23.49
CA PHE A 398 1.43 10.17 -22.84
C PHE A 398 0.95 11.59 -22.53
N VAL A 399 0.01 12.14 -23.32
CA VAL A 399 -0.72 13.38 -22.94
C VAL A 399 -1.54 13.12 -21.68
N ALA A 400 -2.29 12.02 -21.60
CA ALA A 400 -3.08 11.69 -20.42
C ALA A 400 -2.20 11.56 -19.16
N LEU A 401 -1.10 10.81 -19.24
CA LEU A 401 -0.14 10.68 -18.13
C LEU A 401 0.48 12.04 -17.72
N THR A 402 0.84 12.86 -18.71
CA THR A 402 1.40 14.20 -18.47
C THR A 402 0.42 15.09 -17.73
N LEU A 403 -0.84 15.18 -18.19
CA LEU A 403 -1.84 16.05 -17.58
C LEU A 403 -2.18 15.62 -16.16
N VAL A 404 -2.43 14.32 -15.94
CA VAL A 404 -2.80 13.78 -14.63
C VAL A 404 -1.66 13.89 -13.64
N GLY A 405 -0.47 13.46 -14.04
CA GLY A 405 0.71 13.46 -13.17
C GLY A 405 1.21 14.85 -12.86
N THR A 406 1.41 15.69 -13.88
CA THR A 406 1.88 17.07 -13.70
C THR A 406 0.86 17.91 -12.96
N GLY A 407 -0.44 17.71 -13.19
CA GLY A 407 -1.50 18.38 -12.43
C GLY A 407 -1.44 18.05 -10.94
N ALA A 408 -1.30 16.77 -10.59
CA ALA A 408 -1.14 16.33 -9.21
C ALA A 408 0.16 16.88 -8.58
N TRP A 409 1.27 16.82 -9.30
CA TRP A 409 2.55 17.36 -8.82
C TRP A 409 2.47 18.87 -8.59
N LEU A 410 2.02 19.65 -9.58
CA LEU A 410 1.92 21.11 -9.48
C LEU A 410 1.05 21.53 -8.30
N TRP A 411 -0.11 20.90 -8.12
CA TRP A 411 -0.99 21.19 -6.99
C TRP A 411 -0.30 20.97 -5.64
N HIS A 412 0.27 19.78 -5.43
CA HIS A 412 0.89 19.44 -4.15
C HIS A 412 2.22 20.18 -3.91
N TRP A 413 2.97 20.44 -4.98
CA TRP A 413 4.20 21.22 -4.94
C TRP A 413 3.90 22.70 -4.63
N TYR A 414 2.87 23.29 -5.24
CA TYR A 414 2.38 24.63 -4.90
C TYR A 414 1.96 24.73 -3.43
N MET A 415 1.22 23.74 -2.91
CA MET A 415 0.84 23.69 -1.49
C MET A 415 2.06 23.53 -0.55
N ALA A 416 3.14 22.91 -0.99
CA ALA A 416 4.41 22.89 -0.26
C ALA A 416 5.12 24.25 -0.32
N ALA A 417 5.19 24.88 -1.49
CA ALA A 417 5.80 26.20 -1.67
C ALA A 417 5.10 27.30 -0.87
N ARG A 418 3.75 27.28 -0.80
CA ARG A 418 2.98 28.19 0.06
C ARG A 418 3.32 28.06 1.53
N ARG A 419 3.56 26.84 2.00
CA ARG A 419 3.97 26.60 3.40
C ARG A 419 5.39 27.11 3.66
N VAL A 420 6.32 26.88 2.74
CA VAL A 420 7.67 27.47 2.81
C VAL A 420 7.59 28.99 2.84
N SER A 421 6.66 29.61 2.12
CA SER A 421 6.50 31.07 2.14
C SER A 421 5.94 31.58 3.48
N ALA A 422 5.16 30.76 4.19
CA ALA A 422 4.54 31.13 5.47
C ALA A 422 5.47 30.88 6.67
N ASP A 423 6.24 29.80 6.66
CA ASP A 423 7.24 29.46 7.67
C ASP A 423 8.50 28.86 7.01
N PRO A 424 9.40 29.73 6.52
CA PRO A 424 10.53 29.27 5.71
C PRO A 424 11.52 28.43 6.49
N ALA A 425 11.85 28.83 7.72
CA ALA A 425 12.85 28.16 8.54
C ALA A 425 12.43 26.72 8.90
N ASP A 426 11.20 26.51 9.38
CA ASP A 426 10.74 25.16 9.75
C ASP A 426 10.51 24.26 8.51
N GLU A 427 9.93 24.80 7.44
CA GLU A 427 9.63 23.99 6.25
C GLU A 427 10.89 23.64 5.44
N ARG A 428 11.84 24.57 5.27
CA ARG A 428 13.15 24.26 4.69
C ARG A 428 13.93 23.35 5.62
N GLY A 429 13.76 23.50 6.93
CA GLY A 429 14.20 22.65 8.05
C GLY A 429 13.72 21.19 8.02
N ALA A 430 12.62 20.89 7.33
CA ALA A 430 11.96 19.59 7.44
C ALA A 430 12.70 18.41 6.78
N THR A 431 12.89 17.32 7.53
CA THR A 431 13.44 16.05 7.01
C THR A 431 12.62 15.49 5.85
N THR A 432 11.30 15.60 5.88
CA THR A 432 10.43 15.08 4.81
C THR A 432 10.65 15.79 3.47
N ARG A 433 10.82 17.11 3.48
CA ARG A 433 11.16 17.91 2.28
C ARG A 433 12.51 17.48 1.73
N ARG A 434 13.49 17.30 2.61
CA ARG A 434 14.82 16.82 2.24
C ARG A 434 14.77 15.43 1.61
N VAL A 435 14.06 14.47 2.22
CA VAL A 435 13.89 13.11 1.67
C VAL A 435 13.25 13.16 0.28
N TYR A 436 12.21 13.97 0.09
CA TYR A 436 11.59 14.19 -1.23
C TYR A 436 12.60 14.71 -2.26
N LEU A 437 13.35 15.77 -1.93
CA LEU A 437 14.33 16.35 -2.84
C LEU A 437 15.43 15.34 -3.21
N PHE A 438 15.99 14.62 -2.24
CA PHE A 438 16.99 13.59 -2.52
C PHE A 438 16.43 12.43 -3.33
N ALA A 439 15.22 11.97 -3.05
CA ALA A 439 14.57 10.90 -3.82
C ALA A 439 14.34 11.33 -5.28
N THR A 440 13.84 12.55 -5.50
CA THR A 440 13.64 13.11 -6.85
C THR A 440 14.96 13.29 -7.59
N LEU A 441 16.01 13.80 -6.93
CA LEU A 441 17.34 13.94 -7.52
C LEU A 441 17.94 12.58 -7.87
N ALA A 442 17.84 11.59 -6.98
CA ALA A 442 18.35 10.24 -7.24
C ALA A 442 17.62 9.58 -8.41
N ALA A 443 16.28 9.65 -8.44
CA ALA A 443 15.48 9.13 -9.56
C ALA A 443 15.82 9.83 -10.89
N SER A 444 15.99 11.15 -10.87
CA SER A 444 16.36 11.94 -12.05
C SER A 444 17.78 11.59 -12.53
N LEU A 445 18.74 11.44 -11.62
CA LEU A 445 20.11 11.03 -11.95
C LEU A 445 20.14 9.63 -12.55
N VAL A 446 19.42 8.66 -11.97
CA VAL A 446 19.30 7.31 -12.53
C VAL A 446 18.69 7.38 -13.93
N ALA A 447 17.63 8.16 -14.14
CA ALA A 447 17.02 8.34 -15.46
C ALA A 447 17.99 8.97 -16.49
N VAL A 448 18.80 9.96 -16.09
CA VAL A 448 19.88 10.54 -16.93
C VAL A 448 20.92 9.47 -17.29
N LEU A 449 21.39 8.69 -16.32
CA LEU A 449 22.41 7.67 -16.56
C LEU A 449 21.89 6.55 -17.48
N VAL A 450 20.67 6.07 -17.22
CA VAL A 450 20.03 5.02 -18.04
C VAL A 450 19.79 5.52 -19.47
N SER A 451 19.24 6.73 -19.63
CA SER A 451 19.01 7.30 -20.97
C SER A 451 20.31 7.53 -21.74
N LEU A 452 21.37 8.00 -21.10
CA LEU A 452 22.68 8.14 -21.71
C LEU A 452 23.28 6.79 -22.10
N ALA A 453 23.19 5.79 -21.22
CA ALA A 453 23.67 4.43 -21.50
C ALA A 453 22.94 3.80 -22.67
N VAL A 454 21.60 3.91 -22.73
CA VAL A 454 20.80 3.43 -23.86
C VAL A 454 21.18 4.15 -25.15
N THR A 455 21.33 5.47 -25.11
CA THR A 455 21.72 6.27 -26.29
C THR A 455 23.10 5.86 -26.80
N LEU A 456 24.08 5.75 -25.91
CA LEU A 456 25.44 5.34 -26.23
C LEU A 456 25.47 3.91 -26.78
N TYR A 457 24.75 2.98 -26.14
CA TYR A 457 24.62 1.61 -26.62
C TYR A 457 24.10 1.56 -28.07
N ARG A 458 23.07 2.35 -28.40
CA ARG A 458 22.52 2.40 -29.76
C ARG A 458 23.52 2.96 -30.77
N ILE A 459 24.23 4.04 -30.41
CA ILE A 459 25.26 4.65 -31.26
C ILE A 459 26.41 3.65 -31.50
N LEU A 460 26.94 3.03 -30.45
CA LEU A 460 28.03 2.06 -30.56
C LEU A 460 27.62 0.83 -31.39
N THR A 461 26.38 0.36 -31.24
CA THR A 461 25.84 -0.75 -32.04
C THR A 461 25.90 -0.43 -33.54
N VAL A 462 25.59 0.81 -33.94
CA VAL A 462 25.71 1.26 -35.33
C VAL A 462 27.18 1.40 -35.76
N LEU A 463 28.02 2.02 -34.92
CA LEU A 463 29.45 2.24 -35.22
C LEU A 463 30.24 0.92 -35.38
N LEU A 464 29.89 -0.11 -34.61
CA LEU A 464 30.51 -1.43 -34.67
C LEU A 464 29.95 -2.30 -35.81
N GLY A 465 29.02 -1.79 -36.63
CA GLY A 465 28.42 -2.52 -37.74
C GLY A 465 27.43 -3.61 -37.33
N VAL A 466 26.98 -3.62 -36.06
CA VAL A 466 26.00 -4.59 -35.54
C VAL A 466 24.56 -4.13 -35.82
N GLY A 467 24.33 -2.83 -35.97
CA GLY A 467 23.00 -2.23 -36.18
C GLY A 467 22.90 -1.34 -37.42
N SER A 468 21.67 -0.98 -37.78
CA SER A 468 21.40 -0.12 -38.94
C SER A 468 21.39 1.37 -38.58
N ALA A 469 22.12 2.20 -39.32
CA ALA A 469 22.06 3.66 -39.16
C ALA A 469 20.67 4.25 -39.45
N ARG A 470 19.88 3.61 -40.32
CA ARG A 470 18.55 4.08 -40.75
C ARG A 470 17.54 4.20 -39.60
N GLY A 471 17.64 3.35 -38.57
CA GLY A 471 16.76 3.36 -37.40
C GLY A 471 17.29 4.13 -36.19
N LEU A 472 18.52 4.67 -36.26
CA LEU A 472 19.23 5.20 -35.09
C LEU A 472 18.45 6.33 -34.40
N VAL A 473 17.93 7.28 -35.17
CA VAL A 473 17.16 8.42 -34.64
C VAL A 473 15.98 7.91 -33.82
N SER A 474 15.21 6.97 -34.35
CA SER A 474 14.07 6.39 -33.65
C SER A 474 14.46 5.59 -32.41
N ASP A 475 15.59 4.90 -32.46
CA ASP A 475 16.08 4.10 -31.34
C ASP A 475 16.56 4.96 -30.16
N VAL A 476 17.07 6.17 -30.42
CA VAL A 476 17.56 7.08 -29.38
C VAL A 476 16.53 8.11 -28.93
N SER A 477 15.53 8.45 -29.74
CA SER A 477 14.61 9.57 -29.48
C SER A 477 13.87 9.45 -28.14
N ALA A 478 13.38 8.25 -27.79
CA ALA A 478 12.73 8.02 -26.49
C ALA A 478 13.72 8.23 -25.32
N ALA A 479 14.95 7.75 -25.46
CA ALA A 479 15.99 7.94 -24.45
C ALA A 479 16.38 9.42 -24.32
N LEU A 480 16.48 10.16 -25.42
CA LEU A 480 16.73 11.60 -25.42
C LEU A 480 15.59 12.37 -24.74
N GLY A 481 14.33 11.99 -24.99
CA GLY A 481 13.18 12.57 -24.29
C GLY A 481 13.25 12.37 -22.77
N VAL A 482 13.59 11.16 -22.32
CA VAL A 482 13.85 10.86 -20.90
C VAL A 482 15.02 11.68 -20.36
N PHE A 483 16.13 11.78 -21.10
CA PHE A 483 17.31 12.55 -20.70
C PHE A 483 16.95 14.02 -20.46
N VAL A 484 16.26 14.67 -21.40
CA VAL A 484 15.94 16.10 -21.31
C VAL A 484 15.03 16.36 -20.11
N VAL A 485 13.96 15.57 -19.93
CA VAL A 485 13.04 15.74 -18.79
C VAL A 485 13.74 15.47 -17.46
N ALA A 486 14.52 14.39 -17.37
CA ALA A 486 15.25 14.05 -16.15
C ALA A 486 16.32 15.10 -15.81
N ALA A 487 17.05 15.62 -16.81
CA ALA A 487 18.03 16.68 -16.61
C ALA A 487 17.37 17.98 -16.13
N ALA A 488 16.22 18.36 -16.69
CA ALA A 488 15.45 19.51 -16.23
C ALA A 488 14.97 19.35 -14.78
N LEU A 489 14.46 18.18 -14.42
CA LEU A 489 14.03 17.89 -13.05
C LEU A 489 15.20 17.87 -12.06
N LEU A 490 16.35 17.31 -12.46
CA LEU A 490 17.59 17.31 -11.70
C LEU A 490 18.08 18.74 -11.45
N ALA A 491 18.07 19.59 -12.49
CA ALA A 491 18.45 20.99 -12.37
C ALA A 491 17.51 21.76 -11.45
N TYR A 492 16.19 21.66 -11.68
CA TYR A 492 15.19 22.37 -10.88
C TYR A 492 15.25 22.01 -9.40
N HIS A 493 15.14 20.72 -9.07
CA HIS A 493 15.17 20.28 -7.67
C HIS A 493 16.56 20.45 -7.03
N GLY A 494 17.62 20.46 -7.85
CA GLY A 494 18.98 20.73 -7.40
C GLY A 494 19.18 22.18 -6.98
N ILE A 495 18.60 23.14 -7.72
CA ILE A 495 18.56 24.55 -7.34
C ILE A 495 17.80 24.71 -6.02
N VAL A 496 16.59 24.14 -5.94
CA VAL A 496 15.77 24.19 -4.71
C VAL A 496 16.51 23.64 -3.50
N LEU A 497 17.16 22.48 -3.62
CA LEU A 497 17.95 21.90 -2.52
C LEU A 497 19.16 22.76 -2.15
N ARG A 498 19.84 23.36 -3.13
CA ARG A 498 20.97 24.26 -2.87
C ARG A 498 20.52 25.50 -2.10
N ASP A 499 19.38 26.07 -2.45
CA ASP A 499 18.84 27.25 -1.78
C ASP A 499 18.40 26.90 -0.34
N ASP A 500 17.68 25.79 -0.16
CA ASP A 500 17.33 25.28 1.18
C ASP A 500 18.58 25.04 2.06
N LEU A 501 19.69 24.55 1.49
CA LEU A 501 20.94 24.32 2.23
C LEU A 501 21.71 25.61 2.51
N ARG A 502 21.69 26.58 1.59
CA ARG A 502 22.35 27.89 1.78
C ARG A 502 21.73 28.65 2.94
N GLU A 503 20.40 28.73 2.96
CA GLU A 503 19.71 29.45 4.02
C GLU A 503 19.87 28.78 5.38
N ARG A 504 19.80 27.46 5.46
CA ARG A 504 20.10 26.75 6.73
C ARG A 504 21.52 27.00 7.23
N ARG A 505 22.50 27.11 6.32
CA ARG A 505 23.87 27.49 6.72
C ARG A 505 23.92 28.92 7.23
N ALA A 506 23.19 29.84 6.61
CA ALA A 506 23.07 31.21 7.08
C ALA A 506 22.40 31.27 8.46
N GLU A 507 21.34 30.49 8.71
CA GLU A 507 20.69 30.36 10.02
C GLU A 507 21.62 29.74 11.07
N ALA A 508 22.39 28.72 10.71
CA ALA A 508 23.35 28.09 11.63
C ALA A 508 24.55 29.01 11.94
N ALA A 509 24.91 29.88 11.00
CA ALA A 509 25.96 30.88 11.17
C ALA A 509 25.45 32.16 11.85
N ALA A 510 24.14 32.41 11.86
CA ALA A 510 23.54 33.51 12.59
C ALA A 510 23.76 33.30 14.09
N GLU A 511 24.37 34.30 14.73
CA GLU A 511 24.59 34.31 16.17
C GLU A 511 23.25 34.15 16.89
N LYS A 512 23.16 33.19 17.84
CA LYS A 512 21.95 33.03 18.66
C LYS A 512 21.85 34.22 19.62
N ALA A 513 21.17 35.26 19.20
CA ALA A 513 20.86 36.40 20.07
C ALA A 513 19.69 36.06 20.98
N LEU A 514 19.90 36.16 22.30
CA LEU A 514 18.84 36.12 23.30
C LEU A 514 18.56 37.56 23.77
N PRO A 515 17.39 38.14 23.47
CA PRO A 515 17.05 39.47 23.97
C PRO A 515 16.88 39.42 25.49
N LEU A 516 17.70 40.17 26.22
CA LEU A 516 17.64 40.32 27.66
C LEU A 516 17.12 41.72 28.00
N LEU A 517 16.08 41.79 28.82
CA LEU A 517 15.59 43.05 29.37
C LEU A 517 16.20 43.25 30.76
N LEU A 518 17.02 44.29 30.90
CA LEU A 518 17.60 44.71 32.18
C LEU A 518 16.78 45.89 32.73
N THR A 519 16.14 45.71 33.88
CA THR A 519 15.36 46.76 34.57
C THR A 519 15.96 47.07 35.94
N GLY A 520 15.82 48.32 36.39
CA GLY A 520 16.30 48.76 37.70
C GLY A 520 15.56 50.00 38.22
N PRO A 521 15.81 50.41 39.49
CA PRO A 521 15.26 51.62 40.08
C PRO A 521 15.71 52.91 39.35
N PRO A 522 15.05 54.07 39.58
CA PRO A 522 15.24 55.30 38.80
C PRO A 522 16.68 55.85 38.78
N ASP A 523 17.47 55.52 39.80
CA ASP A 523 18.85 55.91 40.04
C ASP A 523 19.87 54.80 39.77
N ALA A 524 19.43 53.66 39.20
CA ALA A 524 20.30 52.53 38.92
C ALA A 524 21.23 52.79 37.73
N ASP A 525 22.53 52.53 37.93
CA ASP A 525 23.52 52.50 36.85
C ASP A 525 23.42 51.20 36.04
N LEU A 526 22.44 51.15 35.14
CA LEU A 526 22.24 50.01 34.24
C LEU A 526 23.42 49.81 33.27
N SER A 527 24.18 50.87 32.98
CA SER A 527 25.35 50.80 32.09
C SER A 527 26.50 50.07 32.79
N GLY A 528 26.80 50.44 34.04
CA GLY A 528 27.80 49.75 34.86
C GLY A 528 27.46 48.28 35.11
N ILE A 529 26.18 47.96 35.33
CA ILE A 529 25.72 46.57 35.47
C ILE A 529 25.91 45.78 34.16
N LEU A 530 25.64 46.40 33.02
CA LEU A 530 25.83 45.77 31.71
C LEU A 530 27.31 45.45 31.46
N ASP A 531 28.23 46.34 31.86
CA ASP A 531 29.67 46.13 31.74
C ASP A 531 30.18 45.02 32.67
N ASP A 532 29.73 44.99 33.92
CA ASP A 532 30.10 43.92 34.88
C ASP A 532 29.59 42.54 34.40
N LEU A 533 28.42 42.50 33.76
CA LEU A 533 27.88 41.29 33.14
C LEU A 533 28.72 40.83 31.94
N ARG A 534 29.23 41.76 31.12
CA ARG A 534 30.09 41.43 29.96
C ARG A 534 31.40 40.77 30.39
N GLU A 535 32.02 41.26 31.46
CA GLU A 535 33.29 40.72 31.96
C GLU A 535 33.16 39.30 32.51
N ARG A 536 31.96 38.92 32.98
CA ARG A 536 31.70 37.59 33.55
C ARG A 536 31.17 36.57 32.54
N LEU A 537 31.06 36.94 31.26
CA LEU A 537 30.60 36.02 30.24
C LEU A 537 31.66 34.97 29.89
N PRO A 538 31.28 33.72 29.60
CA PRO A 538 32.19 32.74 29.04
C PRO A 538 32.75 33.20 27.69
N GLU A 539 33.95 32.74 27.35
CA GLU A 539 34.56 33.02 26.04
C GLU A 539 33.60 32.67 24.90
N GLY A 540 33.43 33.62 23.97
CA GLY A 540 32.54 33.48 22.80
C GLY A 540 31.11 34.00 22.99
N TYR A 541 30.73 34.49 24.18
CA TYR A 541 29.43 35.14 24.42
C TYR A 541 29.59 36.67 24.44
N THR A 542 28.68 37.40 23.80
CA THR A 542 28.68 38.88 23.81
C THR A 542 27.34 39.45 24.25
N LEU A 543 27.36 40.52 25.07
CA LEU A 543 26.17 41.27 25.48
C LEU A 543 26.20 42.68 24.86
N ARG A 544 25.16 43.03 24.11
CA ARG A 544 25.05 44.33 23.42
C ARG A 544 23.71 44.99 23.77
N PRO A 545 23.68 46.30 24.07
CA PRO A 545 22.43 47.02 24.28
C PRO A 545 21.68 47.12 22.96
N PHE A 546 20.39 46.80 22.97
CA PHE A 546 19.51 47.01 21.83
C PHE A 546 18.94 48.43 21.91
N ILE A 547 19.50 49.35 21.11
CA ILE A 547 18.99 50.72 21.01
C ILE A 547 18.07 50.75 19.79
N GLU A 548 16.76 50.83 20.05
CA GLU A 548 15.76 51.06 19.01
C GLU A 548 16.01 52.47 18.46
N ARG A 549 16.48 52.59 17.20
CA ARG A 549 16.56 53.89 16.53
C ARG A 549 15.15 54.27 16.11
N GLU A 550 14.61 55.33 16.72
CA GLU A 550 13.39 56.03 16.26
C GLU A 550 13.52 56.55 14.83
#